data_AF-A0A5B7CMS9-F1
#
_entry.id   AF-A0A5B7CMS9-F1
#
_cell.length_a   1.000
_cell.length_b   1.000
_cell.length_c   1.000
_cell.angle_alpha   90.00
_cell.angle_beta   90.00
_cell.angle_gamma   90.00
#
_symmetry.space_group_name_H-M   'P 1'
#
loop_
_entity.id
_entity.type
_entity.pdbx_description
1 polymer ?
#
loop_
_entity_poly.entity_id
_entity_poly.type
_entity_poly.pdbx_seq_one_letter_code
_entity_poly.pdbx_strand_id
1 'polypeptide(L)' 'MIDKEDLVLVTEVERATRHAKKIRKRQYVKDIGKYSFPHRKVEKWNALNDEVVAAHNVHSFKEKIDK' A
#
# COMPACT_ATOMS: atom_id res chain seq x y z
N MET A 1 -16.45 7.56 19.71
CA MET A 1 -15.93 8.93 19.50
C MET A 1 -15.16 9.25 20.76
N ILE A 2 -13.84 9.45 20.68
CA ILE A 2 -13.04 9.75 21.87
C ILE A 2 -13.12 11.27 22.06
N ASP A 3 -13.61 11.69 23.22
CA ASP A 3 -13.85 13.10 23.54
C ASP A 3 -12.55 13.88 23.73
N LYS A 4 -12.59 15.18 23.45
CA LYS A 4 -11.41 16.08 23.45
C LYS A 4 -10.68 16.15 24.80
N GLU A 5 -11.35 15.78 25.88
CA GLU A 5 -10.84 15.87 27.25
C GLU A 5 -9.88 14.71 27.59
N ASP A 6 -10.14 13.51 27.05
CA ASP A 6 -9.24 12.33 27.18
C ASP A 6 -7.89 12.57 26.49
N LEU A 7 -7.85 13.45 25.49
CA LEU A 7 -6.63 13.83 24.78
C LEU A 7 -5.74 14.77 25.60
N VAL A 8 -6.33 15.57 26.52
CA VAL A 8 -5.62 16.62 27.27
C VAL A 8 -4.76 16.02 28.38
N LEU A 9 -5.25 15.00 29.09
CA LEU A 9 -4.52 14.37 30.20
C LEU A 9 -3.26 13.59 29.76
N VAL A 10 -3.19 13.16 28.50
CA VAL A 10 -2.04 12.40 27.97
C VAL A 10 -0.83 13.30 27.66
N THR A 11 -1.01 14.62 27.63
CA THR A 11 0.02 15.54 27.12
C THR A 11 1.00 16.10 28.16
N GLU A 12 0.69 16.01 29.45
CA GLU A 12 1.53 16.64 30.49
C GLU A 12 2.73 15.80 30.96
N VAL A 13 2.86 14.54 30.54
CA VAL A 13 3.88 13.61 31.07
C VAL A 13 4.99 13.24 30.08
N GLU A 14 5.18 13.96 28.97
CA GLU A 14 6.30 13.66 28.06
C GLU A 14 7.14 14.89 27.72
N ARG A 15 7.94 15.28 28.72
CA ARG A 15 9.28 15.87 28.65
C ARG A 15 9.66 16.46 27.27
N ALA A 16 9.66 17.78 27.22
CA ALA A 16 10.16 18.60 26.12
C ALA A 16 11.64 18.32 25.82
N THR A 17 11.91 17.46 24.83
CA THR A 17 13.21 17.42 24.11
C THR A 17 13.12 16.63 22.81
N ARG A 18 12.22 17.02 21.91
CA ARG A 18 12.22 16.51 20.52
C ARG A 18 12.04 17.67 19.56
N HIS A 19 12.95 17.79 18.58
CA HIS A 19 12.94 18.85 17.57
C HIS A 19 11.52 19.08 17.01
N ALA A 20 10.99 20.28 17.18
CA ALA A 20 9.61 20.65 16.84
C ALA A 20 9.23 20.42 15.36
N LYS A 21 10.22 20.28 14.48
CA LYS A 21 10.03 20.07 13.03
C LYS A 21 10.17 18.60 12.58
N LYS A 22 10.24 17.63 13.51
CA LYS A 22 10.39 16.22 13.16
C LYS A 22 9.08 15.66 12.64
N ILE A 23 8.99 15.47 11.32
CA ILE A 23 7.87 14.76 10.67
C ILE A 23 7.80 13.34 11.25
N ARG A 24 6.74 13.05 12.01
CA ARG A 24 6.47 11.70 12.50
C ARG A 24 5.97 10.88 11.30
N LYS A 25 6.73 9.87 10.89
CA LYS A 25 6.26 8.90 9.89
C LYS A 25 5.09 8.11 10.50
N ARG A 26 3.87 8.32 9.98
CA ARG A 26 2.74 7.42 10.24
C ARG A 26 3.17 6.01 9.83
N GLN A 27 2.83 5.00 10.61
CA GLN A 27 3.08 3.61 10.24
C GLN A 27 2.46 3.36 8.86
N TYR A 28 3.33 3.09 7.89
CA TYR A 28 2.94 2.84 6.51
C TYR A 28 2.37 1.42 6.43
N VAL A 29 1.13 1.29 5.97
CA VAL A 29 0.49 -0.01 5.74
C VAL A 29 1.25 -0.71 4.61
N LYS A 30 1.92 -1.81 4.94
CA LYS A 30 2.84 -2.53 4.04
C LYS A 30 2.13 -3.36 2.95
N ASP A 31 0.81 -3.38 2.93
CA ASP A 31 0.05 -4.23 2.02
C ASP A 31 0.11 -3.79 0.55
N ILE A 32 0.60 -2.57 0.28
CA ILE A 32 0.79 -2.07 -1.08
C ILE A 32 1.81 -2.97 -1.83
N GLY A 33 2.79 -3.55 -1.15
CA GLY A 33 3.76 -4.43 -1.79
C GLY A 33 3.24 -5.85 -2.06
N LYS A 34 2.20 -6.31 -1.36
CA LYS A 34 1.80 -7.71 -1.37
C LYS A 34 1.20 -8.16 -2.70
N TYR A 35 0.46 -7.26 -3.35
CA TYR A 35 -0.22 -7.52 -4.62
C TYR A 35 0.29 -6.62 -5.77
N SER A 36 1.45 -5.98 -5.58
CA SER A 36 2.06 -5.15 -6.60
C SER A 36 3.04 -5.94 -7.45
N PHE A 37 3.03 -5.66 -8.75
CA PHE A 37 4.08 -6.13 -9.64
C PHE A 37 5.33 -5.25 -9.52
N PRO A 38 6.53 -5.82 -9.63
CA PRO A 38 7.74 -5.04 -9.86
C PRO A 38 7.57 -4.17 -11.10
N HIS A 39 8.10 -2.95 -11.07
CA HIS A 39 8.01 -2.02 -12.20
C HIS A 39 8.44 -2.63 -13.54
N ARG A 40 9.48 -3.49 -13.52
CA ARG A 40 9.96 -4.24 -14.69
C ARG A 40 8.91 -5.14 -15.36
N LYS A 41 7.87 -5.57 -14.65
CA LYS A 41 6.79 -6.41 -15.21
C LYS A 41 5.62 -5.58 -15.74
N VAL A 42 5.53 -4.29 -15.41
CA VAL A 42 4.41 -3.43 -15.79
C VAL A 42 4.38 -3.21 -17.30
N GLU A 43 5.53 -2.99 -17.94
CA GLU A 43 5.60 -2.84 -19.40
C GLU A 43 5.12 -4.09 -20.13
N LYS A 44 5.57 -5.27 -19.68
CA LYS A 44 5.13 -6.55 -20.25
C LYS A 44 3.65 -6.80 -20.04
N TRP A 45 3.11 -6.38 -18.89
CA TRP A 45 1.69 -6.48 -18.58
C TRP A 45 0.84 -5.58 -19.48
N ASN A 46 1.26 -4.32 -19.68
CA ASN A 46 0.55 -3.36 -20.53
C ASN A 46 0.60 -3.71 -22.03
N ALA A 47 1.54 -4.57 -22.43
CA ALA A 47 1.61 -5.10 -23.79
C ALA A 47 0.70 -6.32 -24.03
N LEU A 48 0.04 -6.84 -22.98
CA LEU A 48 -0.93 -7.92 -23.12
C LEU A 48 -2.24 -7.40 -23.70
N ASN A 49 -2.93 -8.26 -24.47
CA ASN A 49 -4.27 -7.95 -24.95
C ASN A 49 -5.28 -7.97 -23.80
N ASP A 50 -6.29 -7.10 -23.88
CA ASP A 50 -7.35 -7.00 -22.86
C ASP A 50 -8.10 -8.32 -22.66
N GLU A 51 -8.26 -9.14 -23.70
CA GLU A 51 -8.87 -10.47 -23.60
C GLU A 51 -8.08 -11.45 -22.74
N VAL A 52 -6.76 -11.28 -22.70
CA VAL A 52 -5.85 -12.07 -21.87
C VAL A 52 -6.01 -11.61 -20.42
N VAL A 53 -5.97 -10.30 -20.19
CA VAL A 53 -6.12 -9.68 -18.87
C VAL A 53 -7.50 -9.95 -18.25
N ALA A 54 -8.55 -9.99 -19.06
CA ALA A 54 -9.93 -10.27 -18.63
C ALA A 54 -10.24 -11.75 -18.39
N ALA A 55 -9.25 -12.64 -18.42
CA ALA A 55 -9.44 -14.06 -18.17
C ALA A 55 -10.00 -14.31 -16.74
N HIS A 56 -11.03 -15.15 -16.65
CA HIS A 56 -11.71 -15.46 -15.39
C HIS A 56 -10.87 -16.33 -14.43
N ASN A 57 -9.88 -17.06 -14.96
CA ASN A 57 -9.07 -18.04 -14.22
C ASN A 57 -7.59 -17.89 -14.57
N VAL A 58 -6.71 -18.07 -13.58
CA VAL A 58 -5.25 -18.12 -13.75
C VAL A 58 -4.81 -19.18 -14.78
N HIS A 59 -5.47 -20.33 -14.82
CA HIS A 59 -5.20 -21.38 -15.82
C HIS A 59 -5.51 -20.89 -17.23
N SER A 60 -6.70 -20.30 -17.44
CA SER A 60 -7.07 -19.72 -18.73
C SER A 60 -6.19 -18.54 -19.14
N PHE A 61 -5.71 -17.75 -18.17
CA PHE A 61 -4.74 -16.68 -18.40
C PHE A 61 -3.43 -17.24 -18.93
N LYS A 62 -2.94 -18.34 -18.31
CA LYS A 62 -1.72 -19.02 -18.74
C LYS A 62 -1.84 -19.56 -20.16
N GLU A 63 -2.92 -20.27 -20.48
CA GLU A 63 -3.17 -20.79 -21.83
C GLU A 63 -3.21 -19.70 -22.90
N LYS A 64 -3.70 -18.51 -22.56
CA LYS A 64 -3.75 -17.36 -23.48
C LYS A 64 -2.41 -16.64 -23.66
N ILE A 65 -1.48 -16.73 -22.70
CA ILE A 65 -0.13 -16.14 -22.79
C ILE A 65 0.86 -17.09 -23.46
N ASP A 66 0.74 -18.40 -23.22
CA ASP A 66 1.67 -19.41 -23.74
C ASP A 66 1.38 -19.77 -25.23
N LYS A 67 0.38 -19.15 -25.84
CA LYS A 67 -0.05 -19.38 -27.22
C LYS A 67 0.66 -18.44 -28.20
#